data_AF-A0A1G7X3V1-F1
#
_entry.id   AF-A0A1G7X3V1-F1
#
_cell.length_a   1.000
_cell.length_b   1.000
_cell.length_c   1.000
_cell.angle_alpha   90.00
_cell.angle_beta   90.00
_cell.angle_gamma   90.00
#
_symmetry.space_group_name_H-M   'P 1'
#
loop_
_entity.id
_entity.type
_entity.pdbx_description
1 polymer ?
#
loop_
_entity_poly.entity_id
_entity_poly.type
_entity_poly.pdbx_seq_one_letter_code
_entity_poly.pdbx_strand_id
1 'polypeptide(L)'
;MFALSVFTLFGFSGIAYFILSFSDEVQYFEMFAYDNLLYSIPAGLGFGALGALIGILLLKLPPLKETSTFYANFFKGLDLHWTDILFYSFCAGVGEEILFRGALQPLLGLWLAAIVFVILHGYISSKDWRKSMYGVFLIFISAGFGYLVVYFDIYAAMAAHFIFDVIMFVKIRKDSESLVPETD
;
A
#
# COMPACT_ATOMS: atom_id res chain seq x y z
N MET A 1 1.16 -9.71 13.62
CA MET A 1 1.63 -8.78 12.59
C MET A 1 3.04 -9.12 12.13
N PHE A 2 4.04 -9.21 13.02
CA PHE A 2 5.44 -9.47 12.65
C PHE A 2 5.67 -10.57 11.59
N ALA A 3 5.21 -11.80 11.83
CA ALA A 3 5.40 -12.91 10.89
C ALA A 3 4.75 -12.65 9.52
N LEU A 4 3.58 -11.99 9.49
CA LEU A 4 2.91 -11.60 8.26
C LEU A 4 3.73 -10.57 7.50
N SER A 5 4.27 -9.55 8.18
CA SER A 5 5.13 -8.53 7.56
C SER A 5 6.41 -9.14 6.97
N VAL A 6 7.08 -10.03 7.71
CA VAL A 6 8.25 -10.75 7.18
C VAL A 6 7.87 -11.58 5.94
N PHE A 7 6.71 -12.25 5.97
CA PHE A 7 6.20 -12.95 4.80
C PHE A 7 5.87 -12.01 3.64
N THR A 8 5.29 -10.84 3.88
CA THR A 8 5.03 -9.86 2.82
C THR A 8 6.35 -9.44 2.18
N LEU A 9 7.39 -9.15 2.96
CA LEU A 9 8.69 -8.76 2.42
C LEU A 9 9.33 -9.89 1.59
N PHE A 10 9.55 -11.07 2.18
CA PHE A 10 10.34 -12.14 1.54
C PHE A 10 9.48 -13.10 0.71
N GLY A 11 8.27 -13.40 1.17
CA GLY A 11 7.32 -14.26 0.47
C GLY A 11 6.86 -13.63 -0.85
N PHE A 12 6.48 -12.35 -0.87
CA PHE A 12 6.09 -11.71 -2.14
C PHE A 12 7.28 -11.50 -3.07
N SER A 13 8.47 -11.18 -2.54
CA SER A 13 9.70 -11.17 -3.33
C SER A 13 10.01 -12.55 -3.93
N GLY A 14 9.84 -13.63 -3.17
CA GLY A 14 10.02 -15.00 -3.64
C GLY A 14 8.97 -15.41 -4.68
N ILE A 15 7.71 -15.01 -4.51
CA ILE A 15 6.65 -15.24 -5.50
C ILE A 15 6.95 -14.46 -6.79
N ALA A 16 7.40 -13.21 -6.69
CA ALA A 16 7.81 -12.41 -7.84
C ALA A 16 8.97 -13.07 -8.59
N TYR A 17 10.00 -13.54 -7.87
CA TYR A 17 11.12 -14.28 -8.45
C TYR A 17 10.64 -15.56 -9.16
N PHE A 18 9.74 -16.32 -8.51
CA PHE A 18 9.18 -17.53 -9.10
C PHE A 18 8.38 -17.22 -10.37
N ILE A 19 7.51 -16.21 -10.37
CA ILE A 19 6.75 -15.79 -11.56
C ILE A 19 7.70 -15.42 -12.70
N LEU A 20 8.70 -14.58 -12.43
CA LEU A 20 9.63 -14.10 -13.43
C LEU A 20 10.62 -15.18 -13.90
N SER A 21 10.80 -16.28 -13.15
CA SER A 21 11.58 -17.43 -13.64
C SER A 21 10.96 -18.14 -14.86
N PHE A 22 9.68 -17.88 -15.14
CA PHE A 22 8.98 -18.35 -16.34
C PHE A 22 8.79 -17.24 -17.39
N SER A 23 9.32 -16.04 -17.17
CA SER A 23 9.23 -14.93 -18.11
C SER A 23 10.55 -14.77 -18.86
N ASP A 24 10.48 -14.80 -20.19
CA ASP A 24 11.62 -14.45 -21.04
C ASP A 24 11.73 -12.92 -21.26
N GLU A 25 10.71 -12.15 -20.86
CA GLU A 25 10.59 -10.71 -21.14
C GLU A 25 11.16 -9.84 -20.02
N VAL A 26 11.09 -10.29 -18.76
CA VAL A 26 11.40 -9.48 -17.59
C VAL A 26 12.32 -10.24 -16.64
N GLN A 27 13.52 -9.69 -16.41
CA GLN A 27 14.47 -10.27 -15.47
C GLN A 27 14.25 -9.72 -14.06
N TYR A 28 14.22 -10.61 -13.07
CA TYR A 28 13.95 -10.24 -11.68
C TYR A 28 14.90 -9.15 -11.13
N PHE A 29 16.20 -9.24 -11.43
CA PHE A 29 17.17 -8.29 -10.88
C PHE A 29 17.16 -6.93 -11.59
N GLU A 30 16.67 -6.85 -12.83
CA GLU A 30 16.61 -5.60 -13.59
C GLU A 30 15.59 -4.62 -13.02
N MET A 31 14.55 -5.09 -12.31
CA MET A 31 13.56 -4.21 -11.67
C MET A 31 14.17 -3.28 -10.62
N PHE A 32 15.36 -3.62 -10.09
CA PHE A 32 16.07 -2.84 -9.08
C PHE A 32 17.05 -1.83 -9.68
N ALA A 33 17.12 -1.73 -11.02
CA ALA A 33 17.85 -0.66 -11.69
C ALA A 33 17.23 0.70 -11.32
N TYR A 34 18.08 1.71 -11.16
CA TYR A 34 17.69 3.07 -10.85
C TYR A 34 18.66 4.06 -11.48
N ASP A 35 18.14 5.22 -11.86
CA ASP A 35 18.97 6.31 -12.36
C ASP A 35 19.42 7.23 -11.22
N ASN A 36 18.47 7.73 -10.43
CA ASN A 36 18.77 8.70 -9.38
C ASN A 36 17.79 8.65 -8.20
N LEU A 37 18.20 7.92 -7.15
CA LEU A 37 17.45 7.79 -5.90
C LEU A 37 17.15 9.12 -5.21
N LEU A 38 17.98 10.17 -5.40
CA LEU A 38 17.73 11.48 -4.80
C LEU A 38 16.51 12.19 -5.40
N TYR A 39 16.08 11.81 -6.60
CA TYR A 39 14.82 12.29 -7.18
C TYR A 39 13.68 11.30 -6.94
N SER A 40 13.92 10.01 -7.10
CA SER A 40 12.90 8.95 -6.97
C SER A 40 12.29 8.89 -5.57
N ILE A 41 13.13 8.90 -4.52
CA ILE A 41 12.65 8.79 -3.14
C ILE A 41 11.78 9.98 -2.75
N PRO A 42 12.19 11.26 -2.91
CA PRO A 42 11.32 12.39 -2.58
C PRO A 42 10.05 12.46 -3.43
N ALA A 43 10.12 12.11 -4.72
CA ALA A 43 8.95 12.07 -5.59
C ALA A 43 7.93 11.03 -5.09
N GLY A 44 8.41 9.82 -4.76
CA GLY A 44 7.62 8.77 -4.17
C GLY A 44 7.00 9.18 -2.84
N LEU A 45 7.81 9.64 -1.89
CA LEU A 45 7.34 10.12 -0.59
C LEU A 45 6.29 11.24 -0.72
N GLY A 46 6.51 12.19 -1.62
CA GLY A 46 5.57 13.27 -1.88
C GLY A 46 4.24 12.77 -2.43
N PHE A 47 4.28 11.89 -3.43
CA PHE A 47 3.08 11.29 -4.03
C PHE A 47 2.29 10.45 -3.01
N GLY A 48 2.98 9.56 -2.28
CA GLY A 48 2.37 8.71 -1.26
C GLY A 48 1.74 9.52 -0.13
N ALA A 49 2.43 10.54 0.37
CA ALA A 49 1.92 11.41 1.43
C ALA A 49 0.67 12.18 0.97
N LEU A 50 0.71 12.76 -0.24
CA LEU A 50 -0.46 13.44 -0.81
C LEU A 50 -1.64 12.48 -0.99
N GLY A 51 -1.38 11.28 -1.52
CA GLY A 51 -2.38 10.23 -1.68
C GLY A 51 -3.03 9.85 -0.35
N ALA A 52 -2.23 9.66 0.70
CA ALA A 52 -2.73 9.34 2.04
C ALA A 52 -3.57 10.50 2.60
N LEU A 53 -3.12 11.74 2.49
CA LEU A 53 -3.87 12.92 2.97
C LEU A 53 -5.24 13.05 2.27
N ILE A 54 -5.28 12.85 0.95
CA ILE A 54 -6.53 12.82 0.19
C ILE A 54 -7.41 11.66 0.66
N GLY A 55 -6.82 10.47 0.85
CA GLY A 55 -7.53 9.30 1.38
C GLY A 55 -8.15 9.54 2.75
N ILE A 56 -7.42 10.20 3.65
CA ILE A 56 -7.91 10.60 4.98
C ILE A 56 -9.08 11.59 4.84
N LEU A 57 -8.97 12.57 3.93
CA LEU A 57 -10.04 13.54 3.69
C LEU A 57 -11.32 12.84 3.18
N LEU A 58 -11.18 11.88 2.26
CA LEU A 58 -12.29 11.07 1.77
C LEU A 58 -12.94 10.26 2.90
N LEU A 59 -12.16 9.60 3.76
CA LEU A 59 -12.68 8.82 4.89
C LEU A 59 -13.44 9.66 5.93
N LYS A 60 -13.23 10.98 5.97
CA LYS A 60 -14.00 11.89 6.85
C LYS A 60 -15.41 12.19 6.33
N LEU A 61 -15.68 11.93 5.05
CA LEU A 61 -17.00 12.19 4.47
C LEU A 61 -18.07 11.30 5.13
N PRO A 62 -19.28 11.84 5.42
CA PRO A 62 -20.36 11.09 6.06
C PRO A 62 -20.63 9.68 5.50
N PRO A 63 -20.66 9.45 4.17
CA PRO A 63 -20.89 8.12 3.61
C PRO A 63 -19.73 7.13 3.83
N LEU A 64 -18.53 7.58 4.21
CA LEU A 64 -17.33 6.73 4.33
C LEU A 64 -16.87 6.55 5.79
N LYS A 65 -17.54 7.19 6.75
CA LYS A 65 -17.23 7.05 8.19
C LYS A 65 -17.31 5.60 8.66
N GLU A 66 -18.26 4.83 8.14
CA GLU A 66 -18.44 3.41 8.48
C GLU A 66 -17.21 2.57 8.11
N THR A 67 -16.59 2.84 6.95
CA THR A 67 -15.32 2.23 6.53
C THR A 67 -14.19 2.59 7.50
N SER A 68 -14.09 3.85 7.93
CA SER A 68 -13.07 4.28 8.90
C SER A 68 -13.23 3.57 10.24
N THR A 69 -14.47 3.45 10.73
CA THR A 69 -14.78 2.77 11.99
C THR A 69 -14.52 1.26 11.92
N PHE A 70 -14.79 0.62 10.78
CA PHE A 70 -14.47 -0.79 10.55
C PHE A 70 -12.98 -1.07 10.78
N TYR A 71 -12.09 -0.31 10.13
CA TYR A 71 -10.65 -0.50 10.32
C TYR A 71 -10.20 -0.12 11.73
N ALA A 72 -10.68 0.98 12.31
CA ALA A 72 -10.33 1.36 13.68
C ALA A 72 -10.70 0.27 14.71
N ASN A 73 -11.82 -0.43 14.52
CA ASN A 73 -12.23 -1.53 15.39
C ASN A 73 -11.34 -2.77 15.27
N PHE A 74 -10.81 -3.08 14.07
CA PHE A 74 -9.84 -4.19 13.90
C PHE A 74 -8.55 -3.96 14.68
N PHE A 75 -8.17 -2.70 14.85
CA PHE A 75 -6.96 -2.29 15.56
C PHE A 75 -7.21 -1.87 17.01
N LYS A 76 -8.46 -1.90 17.48
CA LYS A 76 -8.82 -1.55 18.84
C LYS A 76 -8.14 -2.51 19.82
N GLY A 77 -7.34 -1.97 20.74
CA GLY A 77 -6.60 -2.73 21.75
C GLY A 77 -5.26 -3.32 21.27
N LEU A 78 -4.82 -3.03 20.04
CA LEU A 78 -3.44 -3.26 19.63
C LEU A 78 -2.58 -2.06 20.06
N ASP A 79 -1.58 -2.30 20.90
CA ASP A 79 -0.56 -1.30 21.25
C ASP A 79 0.46 -1.21 20.10
N LEU A 80 0.17 -0.38 19.10
CA LEU A 80 1.04 -0.18 17.95
C LEU A 80 2.13 0.86 18.27
N HIS A 81 3.33 0.37 18.59
CA HIS A 81 4.49 1.24 18.73
C HIS A 81 4.89 1.86 17.38
N TRP A 82 5.58 2.99 17.43
CA TRP A 82 6.12 3.64 16.23
C TRP A 82 7.04 2.72 15.42
N THR A 83 7.80 1.87 16.10
CA THR A 83 8.66 0.87 15.47
C THR A 83 7.84 -0.16 14.68
N ASP A 84 6.68 -0.56 15.20
CA ASP A 84 5.79 -1.49 14.51
C ASP A 84 5.23 -0.87 13.24
N ILE A 85 4.74 0.37 13.33
CA ILE A 85 4.21 1.11 12.18
C ILE A 85 5.27 1.19 11.07
N LEU A 86 6.48 1.67 11.40
CA LEU A 86 7.56 1.80 10.43
C LEU A 86 7.96 0.44 9.84
N PHE A 87 8.06 -0.60 10.67
CA PHE A 87 8.44 -1.93 10.21
C PHE A 87 7.39 -2.57 9.30
N TYR A 88 6.11 -2.49 9.68
CA TYR A 88 5.01 -3.06 8.89
C TYR A 88 4.86 -2.35 7.56
N SER A 89 4.88 -1.01 7.56
CA SER A 89 4.83 -0.21 6.34
C SER A 89 6.02 -0.47 5.43
N PHE A 90 7.22 -0.67 5.98
CA PHE A 90 8.40 -0.97 5.16
C PHE A 90 8.29 -2.34 4.50
N CYS A 91 7.90 -3.36 5.28
CA CYS A 91 7.77 -4.71 4.76
C CYS A 91 6.69 -4.82 3.67
N ALA A 92 5.55 -4.16 3.88
CA ALA A 92 4.48 -4.09 2.88
C ALA A 92 4.91 -3.27 1.66
N GLY A 93 5.37 -2.04 1.88
CA GLY A 93 5.77 -1.13 0.81
C GLY A 93 6.91 -1.65 -0.07
N VAL A 94 7.80 -2.52 0.43
CA VAL A 94 8.84 -3.16 -0.39
C VAL A 94 8.33 -4.45 -1.03
N GLY A 95 7.81 -5.37 -0.22
CA GLY A 95 7.43 -6.71 -0.70
C GLY A 95 6.29 -6.67 -1.73
N GLU A 96 5.29 -5.83 -1.50
CA GLU A 96 4.16 -5.67 -2.42
C GLU A 96 4.56 -4.99 -3.72
N GLU A 97 5.42 -3.97 -3.68
CA GLU A 97 5.86 -3.32 -4.91
C GLU A 97 6.74 -4.25 -5.75
N ILE A 98 7.59 -5.08 -5.15
CA ILE A 98 8.35 -6.11 -5.89
C ILE A 98 7.40 -7.04 -6.66
N LEU A 99 6.34 -7.52 -6.02
CA LEU A 99 5.38 -8.41 -6.66
C LEU A 99 4.49 -7.70 -7.68
N PHE A 100 3.80 -6.64 -7.28
CA PHE A 100 2.79 -6.02 -8.12
C PHE A 100 3.38 -5.13 -9.21
N ARG A 101 4.45 -4.40 -8.90
CA ARG A 101 5.03 -3.39 -9.79
C ARG A 101 6.26 -3.94 -10.52
N GLY A 102 7.07 -4.73 -9.82
CA GLY A 102 8.24 -5.39 -10.40
C GLY A 102 7.88 -6.58 -11.29
N ALA A 103 6.99 -7.47 -10.84
CA ALA A 103 6.65 -8.69 -11.58
C ALA A 103 5.32 -8.61 -12.35
N LEU A 104 4.21 -8.25 -11.70
CA LEU A 104 2.88 -8.36 -12.32
C LEU A 104 2.58 -7.22 -13.30
N GLN A 105 2.95 -5.97 -13.01
CA GLN A 105 2.66 -4.83 -13.87
C GLN A 105 3.28 -4.96 -15.28
N PRO A 106 4.55 -5.39 -15.45
CA PRO A 106 5.10 -5.64 -16.78
C PRO A 106 4.34 -6.71 -17.58
N LEU A 107 3.81 -7.74 -16.90
CA LEU A 107 3.12 -8.87 -17.53
C LEU A 107 1.63 -8.61 -17.80
N LEU A 108 0.95 -7.89 -16.92
CA LEU A 108 -0.50 -7.66 -16.95
C LEU A 108 -0.87 -6.28 -17.49
N GLY A 109 0.07 -5.34 -17.49
CA GLY A 109 -0.16 -3.92 -17.70
C GLY A 109 -0.54 -3.18 -16.41
N LEU A 110 -0.26 -1.87 -16.41
CA LEU A 110 -0.37 -0.97 -15.25
C LEU A 110 -1.77 -0.97 -14.60
N TRP A 111 -2.82 -0.75 -15.40
CA TRP A 111 -4.17 -0.62 -14.84
C TRP A 111 -4.72 -1.95 -14.32
N LEU A 112 -4.43 -3.06 -15.00
CA LEU A 112 -4.89 -4.37 -14.56
C LEU A 112 -4.19 -4.77 -13.25
N ALA A 113 -2.87 -4.56 -13.15
CA ALA A 113 -2.14 -4.78 -11.90
C ALA A 113 -2.70 -3.92 -10.75
N ALA A 114 -3.03 -2.65 -11.00
CA ALA A 114 -3.63 -1.77 -9.99
C ALA A 114 -5.03 -2.23 -9.54
N ILE A 115 -5.86 -2.71 -10.46
CA ILE A 115 -7.19 -3.24 -10.13
C ILE A 115 -7.06 -4.53 -9.31
N VAL A 116 -6.19 -5.46 -9.73
CA VAL A 116 -5.94 -6.72 -9.02
C VAL A 116 -5.43 -6.45 -7.60
N PHE A 117 -4.50 -5.51 -7.45
CA PHE A 117 -4.00 -5.08 -6.15
C PHE A 117 -5.15 -4.71 -5.20
N VAL A 118 -6.03 -3.80 -5.61
CA VAL A 118 -7.13 -3.32 -4.76
C VAL A 118 -8.18 -4.39 -4.48
N ILE A 119 -8.46 -5.27 -5.45
CA ILE A 119 -9.36 -6.42 -5.26
C ILE A 119 -8.82 -7.36 -4.17
N LEU A 120 -7.53 -7.70 -4.24
CA LEU A 120 -6.90 -8.60 -3.26
C LEU A 120 -6.87 -8.01 -1.84
N HIS A 121 -6.85 -6.68 -1.73
CA HIS A 121 -6.98 -5.96 -0.47
C HIS A 121 -8.42 -5.89 0.07
N GLY A 122 -9.40 -6.41 -0.68
CA GLY A 122 -10.78 -6.54 -0.22
C GLY A 122 -11.55 -5.22 -0.16
N TYR A 123 -11.08 -4.17 -0.83
CA TYR A 123 -11.75 -2.86 -0.88
C TYR A 123 -12.94 -2.80 -1.85
N ILE A 124 -13.15 -3.83 -2.66
CA ILE A 124 -14.30 -3.94 -3.55
C ILE A 124 -15.27 -4.98 -2.99
N SER A 125 -16.52 -4.56 -2.75
CA SER A 125 -17.59 -5.40 -2.23
C SER A 125 -18.90 -5.11 -2.94
N SER A 126 -19.60 -6.16 -3.40
CA SER A 126 -20.93 -6.04 -3.98
C SER A 126 -22.02 -5.68 -2.96
N LYS A 127 -21.76 -5.90 -1.67
CA LYS A 127 -22.70 -5.64 -0.57
C LYS A 127 -22.53 -4.26 0.06
N ASP A 128 -21.34 -3.67 -0.09
CA ASP A 128 -20.99 -2.38 0.49
C ASP A 128 -20.44 -1.45 -0.59
N TRP A 129 -21.36 -0.71 -1.22
CA TRP A 129 -21.02 0.26 -2.26
C TRP A 129 -20.12 1.39 -1.74
N ARG A 130 -20.24 1.76 -0.46
CA ARG A 130 -19.43 2.84 0.15
C ARG A 130 -17.97 2.40 0.27
N LYS A 131 -17.73 1.16 0.71
CA LYS A 131 -16.40 0.55 0.68
C LYS A 131 -15.82 0.52 -0.73
N SER A 132 -16.62 0.14 -1.71
CA SER A 132 -16.22 0.12 -3.12
C SER A 132 -15.87 1.49 -3.69
N MET A 133 -16.52 2.57 -3.25
CA MET A 133 -16.15 3.94 -3.65
C MET A 133 -14.73 4.30 -3.19
N TYR A 134 -14.36 3.94 -1.95
CA TYR A 134 -12.98 4.13 -1.48
C TYR A 134 -12.02 3.20 -2.24
N GLY A 135 -12.44 1.97 -2.56
CA GLY A 135 -11.69 1.08 -3.44
C GLY A 135 -11.38 1.69 -4.81
N VAL A 136 -12.33 2.36 -5.46
CA VAL A 136 -12.08 3.06 -6.74
C VAL A 136 -10.99 4.12 -6.58
N PHE A 137 -11.02 4.91 -5.50
CA PHE A 137 -9.94 5.84 -5.20
C PHE A 137 -8.58 5.13 -5.05
N LEU A 138 -8.54 4.02 -4.33
CA LEU A 138 -7.31 3.23 -4.16
C LEU A 138 -6.80 2.64 -5.48
N ILE A 139 -7.66 2.37 -6.47
CA ILE A 139 -7.21 1.92 -7.81
C ILE A 139 -6.38 3.03 -8.46
N PHE A 140 -6.82 4.29 -8.37
CA PHE A 140 -6.07 5.42 -8.91
C PHE A 140 -4.75 5.65 -8.16
N ILE A 141 -4.73 5.51 -6.83
CA ILE A 141 -3.48 5.58 -6.06
C ILE A 141 -2.53 4.44 -6.47
N SER A 142 -3.04 3.22 -6.56
CA SER A 142 -2.30 2.02 -6.96
C SER A 142 -1.74 2.15 -8.38
N ALA A 143 -2.51 2.72 -9.31
CA ALA A 143 -2.06 3.05 -10.66
C ALA A 143 -1.01 4.16 -10.66
N GLY A 144 -1.15 5.15 -9.77
CA GLY A 144 -0.14 6.19 -9.53
C GLY A 144 1.21 5.62 -9.11
N PHE A 145 1.24 4.62 -8.22
CA PHE A 145 2.47 3.89 -7.90
C PHE A 145 3.05 3.21 -9.14
N GLY A 146 2.19 2.63 -9.99
CA GLY A 146 2.62 2.06 -11.27
C GLY A 146 3.25 3.10 -12.21
N TYR A 147 2.72 4.32 -12.27
CA TYR A 147 3.32 5.41 -13.06
C TYR A 147 4.64 5.91 -12.46
N LEU A 148 4.81 5.87 -11.12
CA LEU A 148 6.10 6.18 -10.51
C LEU A 148 7.20 5.23 -11.02
N VAL A 149 6.89 3.94 -11.21
CA VAL A 149 7.83 2.98 -11.81
C VAL A 149 8.15 3.34 -13.26
N VAL A 150 7.15 3.76 -14.04
CA VAL A 150 7.31 4.10 -15.47
C VAL A 150 8.16 5.36 -15.66
N TYR A 151 8.00 6.37 -14.80
CA TYR A 151 8.69 7.67 -14.95
C TYR A 151 9.92 7.84 -14.06
N PHE A 152 10.09 6.98 -13.05
CA PHE A 152 11.23 6.97 -12.14
C PHE A 152 11.78 5.55 -12.06
N ASP A 153 11.46 4.82 -11.00
CA ASP A 153 11.92 3.47 -10.72
C ASP A 153 11.04 2.82 -9.63
N ILE A 154 11.32 1.56 -9.32
CA ILE A 154 10.58 0.83 -8.28
C ILE A 154 10.74 1.45 -6.89
N TYR A 155 11.86 2.13 -6.61
CA TYR A 155 12.11 2.74 -5.31
C TYR A 155 11.20 3.94 -5.06
N ALA A 156 10.83 4.69 -6.10
CA ALA A 156 9.80 5.72 -6.00
C ALA A 156 8.45 5.12 -5.56
N ALA A 157 8.05 3.99 -6.15
CA ALA A 157 6.81 3.30 -5.77
C ALA A 157 6.88 2.73 -4.34
N MET A 158 8.00 2.10 -3.96
CA MET A 158 8.24 1.61 -2.60
C MET A 158 8.17 2.73 -1.56
N ALA A 159 8.79 3.89 -1.85
CA ALA A 159 8.76 5.04 -0.98
C ALA A 159 7.34 5.62 -0.84
N ALA A 160 6.59 5.69 -1.95
CA ALA A 160 5.21 6.16 -1.96
C ALA A 160 4.29 5.26 -1.14
N HIS A 161 4.39 3.94 -1.32
CA HIS A 161 3.61 2.98 -0.57
C HIS A 161 3.97 3.01 0.92
N PHE A 162 5.27 2.98 1.24
CA PHE A 162 5.76 3.07 2.61
C PHE A 162 5.16 4.25 3.37
N ILE A 163 5.26 5.47 2.83
CA ILE A 163 4.76 6.65 3.53
C ILE A 163 3.23 6.70 3.58
N PHE A 164 2.57 6.18 2.54
CA PHE A 164 1.12 6.07 2.51
C PHE A 164 0.64 5.23 3.71
N ASP A 165 1.25 4.06 3.90
CA ASP A 165 0.93 3.17 5.00
C ASP A 165 1.27 3.77 6.35
N VAL A 166 2.43 4.41 6.51
CA VAL A 166 2.81 5.06 7.77
C VAL A 166 1.74 6.07 8.19
N ILE A 167 1.29 6.94 7.27
CA ILE A 167 0.27 7.95 7.54
C ILE A 167 -1.07 7.29 7.90
N MET A 168 -1.45 6.25 7.17
CA MET A 168 -2.71 5.53 7.40
C MET A 168 -2.70 4.77 8.75
N PHE A 169 -1.60 4.11 9.11
CA PHE A 169 -1.44 3.46 10.41
C PHE A 169 -1.48 4.47 11.56
N VAL A 170 -0.83 5.63 11.42
CA VAL A 170 -0.89 6.70 12.43
C VAL A 170 -2.32 7.20 12.63
N LYS A 171 -3.07 7.37 11.54
CA LYS A 171 -4.50 7.70 11.63
C LYS A 171 -5.28 6.61 12.36
N ILE A 172 -5.10 5.34 11.97
CA ILE A 172 -5.82 4.22 12.59
C ILE A 172 -5.50 4.11 14.08
N ARG A 173 -4.23 4.28 14.48
CA ARG A 173 -3.83 4.29 15.88
C ARG A 173 -4.59 5.37 16.65
N LYS A 174 -4.58 6.61 16.15
CA LYS A 174 -5.30 7.73 16.78
C LYS A 174 -6.81 7.49 16.87
N ASP A 175 -7.42 6.98 15.79
CA ASP A 175 -8.84 6.65 15.78
C ASP A 175 -9.16 5.52 16.78
N SER A 176 -8.28 4.53 16.92
CA SER A 176 -8.45 3.42 17.88
C SER A 176 -8.34 3.85 19.35
N GLU A 177 -7.42 4.78 19.67
CA GLU A 177 -7.27 5.37 21.00
C GLU A 177 -8.57 6.10 21.40
N SER A 178 -9.19 6.84 20.48
CA SER A 178 -10.46 7.54 20.73
C SER A 178 -11.68 6.64 20.97
N LEU A 179 -11.57 5.34 20.69
CA LEU A 179 -12.66 4.36 20.85
C LEU A 179 -12.57 3.58 22.18
N VAL A 180 -11.49 3.76 22.95
CA VAL A 180 -11.33 3.18 24.28
C VAL A 180 -11.90 4.18 25.29
N PRO A 181 -12.93 3.83 26.08
CA PRO A 181 -13.45 4.71 27.12
C PRO A 181 -12.33 5.03 28.13
N GLU A 182 -12.21 6.28 28.57
CA GLU A 182 -11.36 6.61 29.72
C GLU A 182 -11.81 5.72 30.90
N THR A 183 -10.93 4.85 31.36
CA THR A 183 -11.13 4.12 32.62
C THR A 183 -10.82 5.08 33.75
N ASP A 184 -11.87 5.65 34.34
CA ASP A 184 -11.82 6.30 35.66
C ASP A 184 -11.44 5.32 36.77
#